data_AF-A0A1Q5XMP3-F1
#
_entry.id   AF-A0A1Q5XMP3-F1
#
_cell.length_a   1.000
_cell.length_b   1.000
_cell.length_c   1.000
_cell.angle_alpha   90.00
_cell.angle_beta   90.00
_cell.angle_gamma   90.00
#
_symmetry.space_group_name_H-M   'P 1'
#
loop_
_entity.id
_entity.type
_entity.pdbx_description
1 polymer ?
#
loop_
_entity_poly.entity_id
_entity_poly.type
_entity_poly.pdbx_seq_one_letter_code
_entity_poly.pdbx_strand_id
1 'polypeptide(L)'
;MQLKGKVLLYGGAGYIVALLTSAFIPEMVSLLLPVAGAGVAIIGRKQRSNLPAEVLPAGQGEEVPSPAARSLEAVSTSSGSAAANGQAYAGRERAGIQIGAEFAPVVEYLSILEDMIISEGQKDTLDNEIVEKSLALFARLQRIIPLLQELGNGEINHTVRRLVLKDLNGVINPFLRLGGEAKTRNRRMLLNGLRDVDTKISDIASTIEHKDLMELQTKAELIHQRYSSSEL
;
A
#
# COMPACT_ATOMS: atom_id res chain seq x y z
N MET A 1 48.24 21.85 -34.17
CA MET A 1 47.27 21.35 -35.16
C MET A 1 46.54 20.04 -34.76
N GLN A 2 46.87 19.37 -33.64
CA GLN A 2 46.29 18.04 -33.33
C GLN A 2 44.96 18.02 -32.54
N LEU A 3 44.46 19.16 -32.04
CA LEU A 3 43.18 19.18 -31.32
C LEU A 3 41.95 19.07 -32.24
N LYS A 4 42.02 19.63 -33.47
CA LYS A 4 40.87 19.68 -34.38
C LYS A 4 40.46 18.29 -34.90
N GLY A 5 41.42 17.38 -35.09
CA GLY A 5 41.14 16.02 -35.56
C GLY A 5 40.41 15.15 -34.53
N LYS A 6 40.71 15.31 -33.23
CA LYS A 6 40.05 14.55 -32.17
C LYS A 6 38.60 14.99 -31.98
N VAL A 7 38.31 16.30 -32.07
CA VAL A 7 36.95 16.83 -31.93
C VAL A 7 36.03 16.36 -33.07
N LEU A 8 36.55 16.24 -34.29
CA LEU A 8 35.82 15.67 -35.42
C LEU A 8 35.54 14.16 -35.25
N LEU A 9 36.46 13.42 -34.63
CA LEU A 9 36.32 11.98 -34.39
C LEU A 9 35.26 11.68 -33.31
N TYR A 10 35.21 12.48 -32.24
CA TYR A 10 34.16 12.38 -31.22
C TYR A 10 32.79 12.86 -31.70
N GLY A 11 32.74 13.89 -32.57
CA GLY A 11 31.49 14.35 -33.19
C GLY A 11 30.88 13.29 -34.13
N GLY A 12 31.70 12.61 -34.92
CA GLY A 12 31.25 11.53 -35.82
C GLY A 12 30.73 10.31 -35.07
N ALA A 13 31.42 9.89 -34.00
CA ALA A 13 30.98 8.77 -33.17
C ALA A 13 29.63 9.05 -32.46
N GLY A 14 29.42 10.28 -31.98
CA GLY A 14 28.16 10.68 -31.37
C GLY A 14 26.97 10.68 -32.34
N TYR A 15 27.19 11.09 -33.60
CA TYR A 15 26.14 11.10 -34.63
C TYR A 15 25.71 9.69 -35.05
N ILE A 16 26.64 8.74 -35.12
CA ILE A 16 26.34 7.34 -35.46
C ILE A 16 25.55 6.66 -34.31
N VAL A 17 25.90 6.95 -33.05
CA VAL A 17 25.12 6.46 -31.90
C VAL A 17 23.72 7.08 -31.88
N ALA A 18 23.57 8.37 -32.19
CA ALA A 18 22.26 9.03 -32.27
C ALA A 18 21.36 8.42 -33.37
N LEU A 19 21.92 8.12 -34.55
CA LEU A 19 21.19 7.46 -35.64
C LEU A 19 20.81 6.00 -35.31
N LEU A 20 21.66 5.25 -34.61
CA LEU A 20 21.35 3.90 -34.15
C LEU A 20 20.28 3.88 -33.04
N THR A 21 20.16 4.97 -32.28
CA THR A 21 19.18 5.07 -31.19
C THR A 21 17.84 5.68 -31.65
N SER A 22 17.79 6.31 -32.83
CA SER A 22 16.58 7.01 -33.31
C SER A 22 15.45 6.09 -33.79
N ALA A 23 15.70 4.80 -33.95
CA ALA A 23 14.70 3.83 -34.40
C ALA A 23 13.93 3.15 -33.25
N PHE A 24 14.23 3.47 -31.98
CA PHE A 24 13.70 2.71 -30.84
C PHE A 24 13.26 3.56 -29.64
N ILE A 25 12.88 4.83 -29.83
CA ILE A 25 12.34 5.68 -28.76
C ILE A 25 11.11 6.46 -29.27
N PRO A 26 9.89 6.08 -28.84
CA PRO A 26 8.67 6.85 -29.08
C PRO A 26 8.75 8.25 -28.44
N GLU A 27 8.15 9.24 -29.10
CA GLU A 27 8.22 10.72 -28.94
C GLU A 27 8.09 11.36 -27.54
N MET A 28 8.03 10.63 -26.43
CA MET A 28 7.62 11.20 -25.12
C MET A 28 8.75 11.81 -24.27
N VAL A 29 10.02 11.76 -24.68
CA VAL A 29 11.17 12.21 -23.85
C VAL A 29 11.80 13.53 -24.33
N SER A 30 11.34 14.11 -25.46
CA SER A 30 11.91 15.34 -26.02
C SER A 30 11.58 16.62 -25.23
N LEU A 31 10.73 16.54 -24.18
CA LEU A 31 10.27 17.70 -23.42
C LEU A 31 11.16 18.06 -22.20
N LEU A 32 12.27 17.36 -21.92
CA LEU A 32 13.05 17.55 -20.69
C LEU A 32 14.56 17.76 -20.91
N LEU A 33 14.98 18.19 -22.10
CA LEU A 33 16.39 18.54 -22.35
C LEU A 33 16.85 19.97 -21.99
N PRO A 34 16.01 21.01 -21.80
CA PRO A 34 16.53 22.34 -21.48
C PRO A 34 16.98 22.56 -20.02
N VAL A 35 16.67 21.64 -19.09
CA VAL A 35 16.86 21.89 -17.64
C VAL A 35 18.13 21.23 -17.06
N ALA A 36 18.69 20.21 -17.71
CA ALA A 36 19.83 19.46 -17.17
C ALA A 36 21.20 20.17 -17.32
N GLY A 37 21.31 21.25 -18.09
CA GLY A 37 22.58 21.94 -18.37
C GLY A 37 23.06 22.92 -17.29
N ALA A 38 22.19 23.39 -16.39
CA ALA A 38 22.51 24.48 -15.46
C ALA A 38 23.08 24.04 -14.09
N GLY A 39 23.05 22.74 -13.76
CA GLY A 39 23.37 22.25 -12.41
C GLY A 39 24.84 21.88 -12.12
N VAL A 40 25.70 21.73 -13.14
CA VAL A 40 27.05 21.14 -12.95
C VAL A 40 28.12 22.17 -12.53
N ALA A 41 27.80 23.47 -12.46
CA ALA A 41 28.81 24.52 -12.24
C ALA A 41 29.14 24.87 -10.76
N ILE A 42 28.50 24.27 -9.75
CA ILE A 42 28.64 24.74 -8.33
C ILE A 42 29.43 23.79 -7.41
N ILE A 43 29.85 22.60 -7.86
CA ILE A 43 30.54 21.60 -7.01
C ILE A 43 32.09 21.61 -7.13
N GLY A 44 32.66 22.69 -7.67
CA GLY A 44 34.09 22.78 -8.00
C GLY A 44 34.97 23.64 -7.09
N ARG A 45 34.58 24.01 -5.86
CA ARG A 45 35.41 24.91 -5.01
C ARG A 45 35.93 24.22 -3.73
N LYS A 46 37.09 23.58 -3.88
CA LYS A 46 38.01 23.18 -2.79
C LYS A 46 38.63 24.44 -2.16
N GLN A 47 38.47 24.64 -0.85
CA GLN A 47 39.26 25.62 -0.10
C GLN A 47 39.91 24.93 1.10
N ARG A 48 41.25 24.90 1.07
CA ARG A 48 42.13 24.51 2.18
C ARG A 48 42.20 25.68 3.18
N SER A 49 42.21 25.39 4.48
CA SER A 49 42.75 26.30 5.49
C SER A 49 43.42 25.50 6.61
N ASN A 50 44.62 25.95 6.94
CA ASN A 50 45.60 25.40 7.87
C ASN A 50 45.46 26.02 9.29
N LEU A 51 45.59 25.17 10.33
CA LEU A 51 46.16 25.40 11.69
C LEU A 51 45.42 26.32 12.69
N PRO A 52 45.70 26.28 14.03
CA PRO A 52 46.60 25.41 14.84
C PRO A 52 45.98 24.79 16.12
N ALA A 53 46.83 24.09 16.89
CA ALA A 53 46.60 23.30 18.10
C ALA A 53 46.26 24.07 19.39
N GLU A 54 45.42 23.45 20.25
CA GLU A 54 45.25 23.75 21.68
C GLU A 54 44.80 22.43 22.36
N VAL A 55 45.71 21.59 22.85
CA VAL A 55 46.19 21.45 24.24
C VAL A 55 45.08 21.46 25.31
N LEU A 56 44.76 20.29 25.88
CA LEU A 56 44.71 19.96 27.34
C LEU A 56 43.87 18.67 27.62
N PRO A 57 44.07 17.98 28.77
CA PRO A 57 44.38 16.55 28.79
C PRO A 57 43.46 15.67 29.69
N ALA A 58 43.72 14.35 29.61
CA ALA A 58 43.60 13.33 30.65
C ALA A 58 42.20 12.92 31.19
N GLY A 59 41.95 11.61 31.13
CA GLY A 59 40.84 10.89 31.79
C GLY A 59 40.50 9.60 31.04
N GLN A 60 41.38 8.60 31.06
CA GLN A 60 41.23 7.37 31.87
C GLN A 60 39.98 6.53 31.53
N GLY A 61 40.20 5.31 31.01
CA GLY A 61 39.15 4.32 30.83
C GLY A 61 39.54 3.12 29.94
N GLU A 62 40.71 2.53 30.15
CA GLU A 62 41.04 1.18 29.66
C GLU A 62 41.10 0.27 30.89
N GLU A 63 40.26 -0.77 30.93
CA GLU A 63 40.66 -2.14 31.29
C GLU A 63 39.44 -3.09 31.40
N VAL A 64 39.45 -4.09 30.52
CA VAL A 64 38.84 -5.41 30.67
C VAL A 64 40.04 -6.33 30.95
N PRO A 65 40.03 -7.26 31.93
CA PRO A 65 39.56 -8.62 31.61
C PRO A 65 38.98 -9.47 32.78
N SER A 66 38.08 -10.40 32.40
CA SER A 66 37.76 -11.66 33.10
C SER A 66 39.00 -12.59 33.12
N PRO A 67 39.17 -13.65 33.96
CA PRO A 67 38.19 -14.73 34.18
C PRO A 67 38.23 -15.45 35.56
N ALA A 68 37.20 -16.27 35.84
CA ALA A 68 37.32 -17.69 36.24
C ALA A 68 36.15 -18.20 37.13
N ALA A 69 35.53 -19.29 36.64
CA ALA A 69 35.12 -20.50 37.37
C ALA A 69 34.09 -20.36 38.52
N ARG A 70 32.90 -20.98 38.40
CA ARG A 70 32.49 -22.32 38.93
C ARG A 70 31.17 -22.09 39.71
N SER A 71 30.09 -22.87 39.74
CA SER A 71 29.67 -24.18 39.24
C SER A 71 28.13 -24.30 39.41
N LEU A 72 27.49 -25.23 38.66
CA LEU A 72 26.39 -26.16 39.02
C LEU A 72 25.14 -25.58 39.75
N GLU A 73 23.92 -25.63 39.20
CA GLU A 73 23.03 -26.78 38.89
C GLU A 73 21.78 -26.69 39.80
N ALA A 74 20.59 -26.59 39.20
CA ALA A 74 19.33 -27.06 39.80
C ALA A 74 18.20 -27.01 38.78
N VAL A 75 17.88 -28.19 38.26
CA VAL A 75 16.63 -28.53 37.57
C VAL A 75 15.46 -28.41 38.56
N SER A 76 14.35 -27.83 38.14
CA SER A 76 13.04 -28.07 38.76
C SER A 76 11.94 -27.94 37.72
N THR A 77 11.44 -29.12 37.33
CA THR A 77 10.19 -29.37 36.65
C THR A 77 9.00 -29.07 37.57
N SER A 78 8.02 -28.30 37.10
CA SER A 78 6.64 -28.42 37.57
C SER A 78 5.67 -28.37 36.39
N SER A 79 5.08 -29.53 36.13
CA SER A 79 3.92 -29.71 35.28
C SER A 79 2.69 -29.10 35.94
N GLY A 80 1.91 -28.34 35.19
CA GLY A 80 0.63 -27.79 35.63
C GLY A 80 -0.27 -27.52 34.43
N SER A 81 -1.11 -28.50 34.10
CA SER A 81 -2.25 -28.34 33.19
C SER A 81 -3.29 -27.39 33.80
N ALA A 82 -3.64 -26.34 33.07
CA ALA A 82 -4.95 -25.68 33.11
C ALA A 82 -5.11 -24.96 31.77
N ALA A 83 -5.89 -25.56 30.87
CA ALA A 83 -7.27 -25.14 30.61
C ALA A 83 -7.34 -24.03 29.54
N ALA A 84 -7.85 -24.46 28.39
CA ALA A 84 -8.40 -23.71 27.29
C ALA A 84 -8.79 -22.25 27.65
N ASN A 85 -8.01 -21.30 27.14
CA ASN A 85 -8.50 -19.96 26.83
C ASN A 85 -8.70 -19.89 25.32
N GLY A 86 -9.72 -20.61 24.84
CA GLY A 86 -10.37 -20.27 23.59
C GLY A 86 -11.09 -18.95 23.84
N GLN A 87 -10.38 -17.84 23.65
CA GLN A 87 -10.99 -16.52 23.59
C GLN A 87 -11.95 -16.53 22.42
N ALA A 88 -13.20 -16.78 22.76
CA ALA A 88 -14.36 -16.40 21.98
C ALA A 88 -14.19 -14.93 21.61
N TYR A 89 -13.84 -14.66 20.37
CA TYR A 89 -14.10 -13.39 19.70
C TYR A 89 -15.62 -13.28 19.48
N ALA A 90 -16.37 -13.23 20.57
CA ALA A 90 -17.75 -12.79 20.60
C ALA A 90 -17.70 -11.28 20.82
N GLY A 91 -17.71 -10.51 19.73
CA GLY A 91 -17.51 -9.07 19.85
C GLY A 91 -17.79 -8.23 18.61
N ARG A 92 -18.52 -8.74 17.61
CA ARG A 92 -19.21 -7.90 16.62
C ARG A 92 -20.22 -8.71 15.81
N GLU A 93 -21.34 -9.09 16.44
CA GLU A 93 -22.55 -9.38 15.66
C GLU A 93 -23.01 -8.07 15.00
N ARG A 94 -22.43 -7.77 13.83
CA ARG A 94 -23.06 -6.86 12.87
C ARG A 94 -24.37 -7.53 12.47
N ALA A 95 -25.47 -6.82 12.71
CA ALA A 95 -26.85 -7.21 12.39
C ALA A 95 -26.93 -8.15 11.18
N GLY A 96 -27.64 -9.27 11.36
CA GLY A 96 -27.76 -10.38 10.43
C GLY A 96 -28.24 -9.97 9.05
N ILE A 97 -27.32 -9.50 8.22
CA ILE A 97 -27.39 -9.57 6.78
C ILE A 97 -27.04 -11.02 6.47
N GLN A 98 -27.93 -11.76 5.83
CA GLN A 98 -27.62 -13.09 5.29
C GLN A 98 -26.61 -12.88 4.16
N ILE A 99 -25.34 -12.74 4.52
CA ILE A 99 -24.24 -12.63 3.59
C ILE A 99 -24.23 -13.95 2.83
N GLY A 100 -24.51 -13.90 1.53
CA GLY A 100 -24.43 -15.06 0.65
C GLY A 100 -23.11 -15.81 0.87
N ALA A 101 -23.17 -17.15 0.84
CA ALA A 101 -22.03 -18.03 1.13
C ALA A 101 -20.76 -17.68 0.33
N GLU A 102 -20.94 -17.08 -0.84
CA GLU A 102 -19.87 -16.58 -1.71
C GLU A 102 -19.03 -15.43 -1.12
N PHE A 103 -19.60 -14.59 -0.25
CA PHE A 103 -18.91 -13.45 0.37
C PHE A 103 -18.50 -13.69 1.82
N ALA A 104 -18.95 -14.79 2.43
CA ALA A 104 -18.50 -15.22 3.76
C ALA A 104 -16.95 -15.18 3.91
N PRO A 105 -16.14 -15.78 3.02
CA PRO A 105 -14.68 -15.73 3.16
C PRO A 105 -14.10 -14.32 2.96
N VAL A 106 -14.77 -13.46 2.18
CA VAL A 106 -14.35 -12.08 1.96
C VAL A 106 -14.52 -11.26 3.23
N VAL A 107 -15.67 -11.39 3.89
CA VAL A 107 -16.00 -10.64 5.11
C VAL A 107 -15.10 -11.07 6.26
N GLU A 108 -14.92 -12.38 6.44
CA GLU A 108 -13.99 -12.92 7.45
C GLU A 108 -12.58 -12.39 7.24
N TYR A 109 -12.09 -12.44 6.00
CA TYR A 109 -10.76 -11.94 5.68
C TYR A 109 -10.62 -10.43 5.91
N LEU A 110 -11.63 -9.64 5.57
CA LEU A 110 -11.63 -8.20 5.87
C LEU A 110 -11.56 -7.93 7.38
N SER A 111 -12.24 -8.73 8.20
CA SER A 111 -12.15 -8.62 9.66
C SER A 111 -10.74 -8.94 10.18
N ILE A 112 -10.09 -10.00 9.67
CA ILE A 112 -8.71 -10.33 10.03
C ILE A 112 -7.74 -9.21 9.63
N LEU A 113 -7.91 -8.64 8.43
CA LEU A 113 -7.11 -7.50 7.98
C LEU A 113 -7.35 -6.25 8.82
N GLU A 114 -8.60 -5.97 9.19
CA GLU A 114 -8.99 -4.85 10.06
C GLU A 114 -8.26 -4.96 11.40
N ASP A 115 -8.33 -6.11 12.07
CA ASP A 115 -7.68 -6.34 13.37
C ASP A 115 -6.16 -6.21 13.29
N MET A 116 -5.55 -6.73 12.22
CA MET A 116 -4.11 -6.67 12.02
C MET A 116 -3.63 -5.23 11.78
N ILE A 117 -4.34 -4.46 10.97
CA ILE A 117 -4.00 -3.04 10.73
C ILE A 117 -4.22 -2.21 11.99
N ILE A 118 -5.29 -2.45 12.75
CA ILE A 118 -5.51 -1.77 14.03
C ILE A 118 -4.37 -2.08 15.01
N SER A 119 -3.98 -3.35 15.11
CA SER A 119 -2.87 -3.76 15.98
C SER A 119 -1.55 -3.11 15.59
N GLU A 120 -1.24 -3.03 14.28
CA GLU A 120 -0.03 -2.35 13.81
C GLU A 120 -0.11 -0.82 13.99
N GLY A 121 -1.29 -0.22 13.85
CA GLY A 121 -1.51 1.20 14.16
C GLY A 121 -1.28 1.50 15.65
N GLN A 122 -1.77 0.64 16.55
CA GLN A 122 -1.60 0.80 18.00
C GLN A 122 -0.15 0.64 18.48
N LYS A 123 0.69 -0.06 17.72
CA LYS A 123 2.13 -0.22 18.02
C LYS A 123 2.97 0.96 17.51
N ASP A 124 2.34 1.98 16.92
CA ASP A 124 3.02 3.10 16.23
C ASP A 124 4.02 2.63 15.15
N THR A 125 3.82 1.42 14.60
CA THR A 125 4.66 0.85 13.54
C THR A 125 4.13 1.15 12.14
N LEU A 126 2.90 1.65 12.05
CA LEU A 126 2.18 1.93 10.82
C LEU A 126 1.76 3.40 10.77
N ASP A 127 1.95 4.05 9.62
CA ASP A 127 1.55 5.44 9.46
C ASP A 127 0.04 5.61 9.65
N ASN A 128 -0.38 6.65 10.38
CA ASN A 128 -1.79 6.94 10.64
C ASN A 128 -2.62 7.05 9.34
N GLU A 129 -2.06 7.65 8.29
CA GLU A 129 -2.75 7.77 7.00
C GLU A 129 -3.07 6.40 6.38
N ILE A 130 -2.17 5.42 6.52
CA ILE A 130 -2.39 4.06 6.02
C ILE A 130 -3.52 3.41 6.82
N VAL A 131 -3.48 3.53 8.15
CA VAL A 131 -4.51 2.99 9.05
C VAL A 131 -5.88 3.57 8.69
N GLU A 132 -5.99 4.90 8.60
CA GLU A 132 -7.26 5.58 8.29
C GLU A 132 -7.80 5.17 6.91
N LYS A 133 -6.97 5.18 5.87
CA LYS A 133 -7.42 4.86 4.50
C LYS A 133 -7.80 3.40 4.34
N SER A 134 -7.07 2.48 4.96
CA SER A 134 -7.41 1.06 4.92
C SER A 134 -8.70 0.76 5.68
N LEU A 135 -8.88 1.31 6.89
CA LEU A 135 -10.13 1.15 7.65
C LEU A 135 -11.33 1.75 6.92
N ALA A 136 -11.18 2.92 6.31
CA ALA A 136 -12.23 3.53 5.49
C ALA A 136 -12.60 2.64 4.30
N LEU A 137 -11.61 2.05 3.62
CA LEU A 137 -11.83 1.12 2.52
C LEU A 137 -12.55 -0.16 2.99
N PHE A 138 -12.15 -0.74 4.12
CA PHE A 138 -12.78 -1.96 4.64
C PHE A 138 -14.23 -1.71 5.05
N ALA A 139 -14.52 -0.59 5.70
CA ALA A 139 -15.88 -0.20 6.04
C ALA A 139 -16.75 0.01 4.79
N ARG A 140 -16.19 0.63 3.74
CA ARG A 140 -16.86 0.80 2.45
C ARG A 140 -17.15 -0.54 1.78
N LEU A 141 -16.17 -1.45 1.74
CA LEU A 141 -16.34 -2.81 1.20
C LEU A 141 -17.44 -3.58 1.94
N GLN A 142 -17.41 -3.57 3.27
CA GLN A 142 -18.41 -4.22 4.11
C GLN A 142 -19.84 -3.67 3.85
N ARG A 143 -19.97 -2.39 3.51
CA ARG A 143 -21.26 -1.77 3.14
C ARG A 143 -21.74 -2.16 1.73
N ILE A 144 -20.84 -2.38 0.79
CA ILE A 144 -21.18 -2.67 -0.61
C ILE A 144 -21.47 -4.15 -0.83
N ILE A 145 -20.87 -5.05 -0.05
CA ILE A 145 -21.08 -6.50 -0.17
C ILE A 145 -22.56 -6.92 -0.18
N PRO A 146 -23.43 -6.42 0.71
CA PRO A 146 -24.87 -6.73 0.66
C PRO A 146 -25.53 -6.27 -0.64
N LEU A 147 -25.21 -5.06 -1.10
CA LEU A 147 -25.75 -4.48 -2.35
C LEU A 147 -25.35 -5.30 -3.58
N LEU A 148 -24.14 -5.87 -3.56
CA LEU A 148 -23.66 -6.76 -4.62
C LEU A 148 -24.39 -8.11 -4.67
N GLN A 149 -24.86 -8.59 -3.52
CA GLN A 149 -25.68 -9.80 -3.47
C GLN A 149 -27.07 -9.54 -4.06
N GLU A 150 -27.67 -8.40 -3.73
CA GLU A 150 -28.94 -7.95 -4.30
C GLU A 150 -28.84 -7.68 -5.81
N LEU A 151 -27.72 -7.14 -6.27
CA LEU A 151 -27.45 -6.91 -7.69
C LEU A 151 -27.54 -8.20 -8.51
N GLY A 152 -27.11 -9.33 -7.94
CA GLY A 152 -27.14 -10.66 -8.56
C GLY A 152 -26.16 -10.84 -9.72
N ASN A 153 -25.16 -9.97 -9.87
CA ASN A 153 -24.19 -10.05 -10.97
C ASN A 153 -22.95 -10.87 -10.57
N GLY A 154 -22.89 -12.12 -11.06
CA GLY A 154 -21.81 -13.06 -10.76
C GLY A 154 -20.40 -12.59 -11.18
N GLU A 155 -20.28 -11.79 -12.23
CA GLU A 155 -19.00 -11.26 -12.71
C GLU A 155 -18.45 -10.20 -11.74
N ILE A 156 -19.30 -9.25 -11.34
CA ILE A 156 -18.95 -8.21 -10.37
C ILE A 156 -18.65 -8.87 -9.02
N ASN A 157 -19.44 -9.85 -8.59
CA ASN A 157 -19.23 -10.57 -7.34
C ASN A 157 -17.87 -11.31 -7.35
N HIS A 158 -17.54 -11.99 -8.44
CA HIS A 158 -16.22 -12.62 -8.59
C HIS A 158 -15.08 -11.59 -8.58
N THR A 159 -15.27 -10.45 -9.25
CA THR A 159 -14.29 -9.36 -9.29
C THR A 159 -13.99 -8.83 -7.90
N VAL A 160 -15.02 -8.57 -7.09
CA VAL A 160 -14.84 -8.12 -5.70
C VAL A 160 -14.17 -9.19 -4.84
N ARG A 161 -14.56 -10.46 -4.98
CA ARG A 161 -13.88 -11.57 -4.28
C ARG A 161 -12.39 -11.60 -4.59
N ARG A 162 -12.02 -11.53 -5.87
CA ARG A 162 -10.62 -11.50 -6.30
C ARG A 162 -9.90 -10.26 -5.77
N LEU A 163 -10.51 -9.09 -5.86
CA LEU A 163 -9.94 -7.82 -5.43
C LEU A 163 -9.54 -7.87 -3.95
N VAL A 164 -10.40 -8.44 -3.10
CA VAL A 164 -10.13 -8.54 -1.66
C VAL A 164 -9.18 -9.69 -1.33
N LEU A 165 -9.46 -10.90 -1.80
CA LEU A 165 -8.71 -12.10 -1.38
C LEU A 165 -7.32 -12.19 -2.01
N LYS A 166 -7.12 -11.59 -3.20
CA LYS A 166 -5.88 -11.66 -3.95
C LYS A 166 -5.16 -10.32 -3.99
N ASP A 167 -5.81 -9.29 -4.51
CA ASP A 167 -5.11 -8.04 -4.82
C ASP A 167 -4.80 -7.25 -3.54
N LEU A 168 -5.81 -7.03 -2.70
CA LEU A 168 -5.67 -6.37 -1.40
C LEU A 168 -4.74 -7.18 -0.46
N ASN A 169 -4.92 -8.49 -0.42
CA ASN A 169 -4.01 -9.41 0.28
C ASN A 169 -2.56 -9.27 -0.19
N GLY A 170 -2.33 -9.28 -1.51
CA GLY A 170 -1.02 -9.21 -2.11
C GLY A 170 -0.29 -7.88 -1.85
N VAL A 171 -1.02 -6.79 -1.60
CA VAL A 171 -0.42 -5.50 -1.25
C VAL A 171 -0.21 -5.37 0.26
N ILE A 172 -1.20 -5.76 1.07
CA ILE A 172 -1.17 -5.54 2.51
C ILE A 172 -0.21 -6.51 3.21
N ASN A 173 -0.31 -7.82 2.96
CA ASN A 173 0.46 -8.80 3.73
C ASN A 173 1.98 -8.66 3.57
N PRO A 174 2.53 -8.48 2.36
CA PRO A 174 3.96 -8.20 2.21
C PRO A 174 4.37 -6.91 2.89
N PHE A 175 3.53 -5.87 2.86
CA PHE A 175 3.82 -4.58 3.50
C PHE A 175 3.87 -4.69 5.03
N LEU A 176 2.92 -5.40 5.63
CA LEU A 176 2.86 -5.56 7.10
C LEU A 176 4.06 -6.34 7.65
N ARG A 177 4.64 -7.24 6.84
CA ARG A 177 5.87 -7.98 7.17
C ARG A 177 7.14 -7.14 7.10
N LEU A 178 7.10 -5.94 6.52
CA LEU A 178 8.27 -5.06 6.45
C LEU A 178 8.59 -4.47 7.84
N GLY A 179 9.88 -4.23 8.11
CA GLY A 179 10.32 -3.47 9.29
C GLY A 179 9.98 -1.98 9.16
N GLY A 180 10.02 -1.22 10.27
CA GLY A 180 9.58 0.17 10.34
C GLY A 180 10.15 1.09 9.24
N GLU A 181 11.46 1.13 9.04
CA GLU A 181 12.07 1.97 8.00
C GLU A 181 11.67 1.56 6.57
N ALA A 182 11.50 0.25 6.34
CA ALA A 182 11.07 -0.28 5.05
C ALA A 182 9.60 0.02 4.79
N LYS A 183 8.74 0.03 5.82
CA LYS A 183 7.35 0.48 5.74
C LYS A 183 7.29 1.95 5.30
N THR A 184 8.07 2.85 5.91
CA THR A 184 8.10 4.27 5.53
C THR A 184 8.55 4.46 4.07
N ARG A 185 9.59 3.74 3.63
CA ARG A 185 10.08 3.84 2.23
C ARG A 185 9.06 3.32 1.21
N ASN A 186 8.32 2.25 1.54
CA ASN A 186 7.34 1.62 0.64
C ASN A 186 5.91 2.12 0.85
N ARG A 187 5.69 3.07 1.76
CA ARG A 187 4.38 3.65 2.10
C ARG A 187 3.55 4.00 0.88
N ARG A 188 4.17 4.68 -0.09
CA ARG A 188 3.50 5.12 -1.33
C ARG A 188 2.95 3.94 -2.14
N MET A 189 3.65 2.80 -2.15
CA MET A 189 3.21 1.62 -2.88
C MET A 189 1.91 1.05 -2.29
N LEU A 190 1.82 0.96 -0.96
CA LEU A 190 0.59 0.55 -0.28
C LEU A 190 -0.53 1.57 -0.49
N LEU A 191 -0.26 2.86 -0.30
CA LEU A 191 -1.27 3.91 -0.48
C LEU A 191 -1.83 3.95 -1.90
N ASN A 192 -0.98 3.76 -2.91
CA ASN A 192 -1.44 3.64 -4.29
C ASN A 192 -2.29 2.39 -4.50
N GLY A 193 -1.86 1.23 -4.00
CA GLY A 193 -2.65 0.00 -4.10
C GLY A 193 -4.03 0.12 -3.43
N LEU A 194 -4.09 0.73 -2.24
CA LEU A 194 -5.35 1.00 -1.55
C LEU A 194 -6.23 1.97 -2.36
N ARG A 195 -5.65 3.00 -2.96
CA ARG A 195 -6.36 3.96 -3.82
C ARG A 195 -6.90 3.30 -5.09
N ASP A 196 -6.14 2.41 -5.70
CA ASP A 196 -6.55 1.70 -6.91
C ASP A 196 -7.74 0.77 -6.61
N VAL A 197 -7.70 0.07 -5.47
CA VAL A 197 -8.84 -0.72 -4.97
C VAL A 197 -10.04 0.18 -4.70
N ASP A 198 -9.86 1.31 -4.01
CA ASP A 198 -10.96 2.24 -3.73
C ASP A 198 -11.60 2.81 -5.01
N THR A 199 -10.79 3.10 -6.03
CA THR A 199 -11.26 3.56 -7.34
C THR A 199 -12.10 2.47 -8.00
N LYS A 200 -11.63 1.21 -8.01
CA LYS A 200 -12.39 0.07 -8.53
C LYS A 200 -13.71 -0.15 -7.78
N ILE A 201 -13.72 0.02 -6.47
CA ILE A 201 -14.94 -0.06 -5.67
C ILE A 201 -15.90 1.09 -6.00
N SER A 202 -15.38 2.28 -6.29
CA SER A 202 -16.19 3.42 -6.73
C SER A 202 -16.85 3.16 -8.10
N ASP A 203 -16.14 2.55 -9.04
CA ASP A 203 -16.69 2.13 -10.35
C ASP A 203 -17.84 1.12 -10.18
N ILE A 204 -17.69 0.18 -9.23
CA ILE A 204 -18.72 -0.82 -8.93
C ILE A 204 -19.94 -0.16 -8.27
N ALA A 205 -19.71 0.74 -7.32
CA ALA A 205 -20.79 1.46 -6.65
C ALA A 205 -21.63 2.29 -7.64
N SER A 206 -21.00 2.96 -8.61
CA SER A 206 -21.72 3.73 -9.64
C SER A 206 -22.55 2.81 -10.55
N THR A 207 -22.07 1.60 -10.82
CA THR A 207 -22.82 0.58 -11.59
C THR A 207 -24.08 0.14 -10.83
N ILE A 208 -23.98 -0.07 -9.52
CA ILE A 208 -25.13 -0.38 -8.65
C ILE A 208 -26.12 0.78 -8.67
N GLU A 209 -25.65 2.01 -8.42
CA GLU A 209 -26.48 3.21 -8.41
C GLU A 209 -27.21 3.42 -9.74
N HIS A 210 -26.53 3.22 -10.86
CA HIS A 210 -27.15 3.32 -12.17
C HIS A 210 -28.29 2.31 -12.37
N LYS A 211 -28.11 1.06 -11.92
CA LYS A 211 -29.18 0.05 -11.96
C LYS A 211 -30.36 0.46 -11.08
N ASP A 212 -30.08 0.90 -9.85
CA ASP A 212 -31.12 1.31 -8.90
C ASP A 212 -31.94 2.49 -9.45
N LEU A 213 -31.29 3.44 -10.14
CA LEU A 213 -31.98 4.55 -10.83
C LEU A 213 -32.89 4.06 -11.95
N MET A 214 -32.46 3.08 -12.75
CA MET A 214 -33.30 2.50 -13.82
C MET A 214 -34.49 1.73 -13.25
N GLU A 215 -34.30 0.99 -12.17
CA GLU A 215 -35.39 0.30 -11.47
C GLU A 215 -36.39 1.30 -10.87
N LEU A 216 -35.90 2.42 -10.32
CA LEU A 216 -36.74 3.48 -9.77
C LEU A 216 -37.56 4.16 -10.88
N GLN A 217 -36.93 4.51 -12.00
CA GLN A 217 -37.63 5.10 -13.15
C GLN A 217 -38.72 4.18 -13.68
N THR A 218 -38.39 2.90 -13.89
CA THR A 218 -39.36 1.89 -14.35
C THR A 218 -40.55 1.77 -13.38
N LYS A 219 -40.29 1.75 -12.07
CA LYS A 219 -41.36 1.69 -11.06
C LYS A 219 -42.20 2.96 -11.03
N ALA A 220 -41.59 4.14 -11.18
CA ALA A 220 -42.29 5.41 -11.25
C ALA A 220 -43.21 5.49 -12.48
N GLU A 221 -42.74 5.05 -13.65
CA GLU A 221 -43.53 4.96 -14.88
C GLU A 221 -44.72 3.99 -14.73
N LEU A 222 -44.50 2.81 -14.13
CA LEU A 222 -45.58 1.85 -13.87
C LEU A 222 -46.64 2.41 -12.92
N ILE A 223 -46.24 3.15 -11.88
CA ILE A 223 -47.16 3.85 -10.98
C ILE A 223 -47.95 4.89 -11.76
N HIS A 224 -47.26 5.74 -12.54
CA HIS A 224 -47.92 6.75 -13.35
C HIS A 224 -48.94 6.14 -14.31
N GLN A 225 -48.59 5.03 -14.97
CA GLN A 225 -49.49 4.30 -15.86
C GLN A 225 -50.71 3.74 -15.10
N ARG A 226 -50.52 3.09 -13.94
CA ARG A 226 -51.63 2.52 -13.17
C ARG A 226 -52.63 3.56 -12.68
N TYR A 227 -52.15 4.71 -12.21
CA TYR A 227 -53.04 5.75 -11.67
C TYR A 227 -53.62 6.67 -12.75
N SER A 228 -52.92 6.91 -13.86
CA SER A 228 -53.49 7.66 -15.00
C SER A 228 -54.53 6.87 -15.77
N SER A 229 -54.41 5.54 -15.84
CA SER A 229 -55.40 4.67 -16.51
C SER A 229 -56.57 4.24 -15.63
N SER A 230 -56.51 4.44 -14.31
CA SER A 230 -57.63 4.20 -13.38
C SER A 230 -58.57 5.40 -13.18
N GLU A 231 -58.25 6.58 -13.71
CA GLU A 231 -59.11 7.78 -13.66
C GLU A 231 -60.03 7.96 -14.90
N LEU A 232 -60.07 6.99 -15.82
CA LEU A 232 -60.97 6.95 -16.99
C LEU A 232 -61.96 5.78 -16.89
#